data_AF-A0A259PMU0-F1
#
_entry.id   AF-A0A259PMU0-F1
#
_cell.length_a   1.000
_cell.length_b   1.000
_cell.length_c   1.000
_cell.angle_alpha   90.00
_cell.angle_beta   90.00
_cell.angle_gamma   90.00
#
_symmetry.space_group_name_H-M   'P 1'
#
loop_
_entity.id
_entity.type
_entity.pdbx_description
1 polymer ?
#
loop_
_entity_poly.entity_id
_entity_poly.type
_entity_poly.pdbx_seq_one_letter_code
_entity_poly.pdbx_strand_id
1 'polypeptide(L)'
;MQLRPSAWRETLLQHWLRPDLTGGGRPMHGTVLAARSPQGIGMARISASPQTIERLVDRSDAVWLSLHIAGEAALFEGGNTVPVVPGDIVYSTSAAGLGLNFGSDFRQFVLRIPGEPLKARLPGPLALAAGCLSGRSGLGRVFAGTLGALAESFDSLGDDQIASIEQTLSEFVITSLAESGVIAAQGGMRASHGALFNRLLRYIDANLSDSELSLGQLARRERTSERTLQKLFEASGQTFSSHVRQKRLEHCRADLANRLYSHLSVSDICFRWGFNDAAHFSRAFREQFQVSPRQYRQQASEASQQSLRVVAHRGWPAGYRDDAPPVTGDRPAPGATVDSEPAAVSGAGQHHHLCASDKTIHWGYFSQSLAPVLRVNSGDLVTIETLTQHAYDDYERMIKGDSGAESVFHWTPERKNVDRRGAGPSDASIYGRGSGEGFGVHICTGPVYVHDARPGDVLEVRIIDVLPRLSANAKFAGRVFGSNAATWWGFHYSELLTEPKPREVVTIYEIDCSHGHGASAHAVYNYRWTPQRDPSGVVHPTIDYPGIPVDRGSIVENHDVLKNVKIPVRPHFGVIAVAPREVGMV
;
A
#
# COMPACT_ATOMS: atom_id res chain seq x y z
N MET A 1 -22.52 -11.32 -21.01
CA MET A 1 -22.31 -9.85 -20.95
C MET A 1 -23.14 -9.15 -19.86
N GLN A 2 -24.24 -9.74 -19.36
CA GLN A 2 -25.11 -9.17 -18.31
C GLN A 2 -24.56 -9.26 -16.86
N LEU A 3 -23.47 -9.98 -16.60
CA LEU A 3 -22.98 -10.21 -15.22
C LEU A 3 -22.14 -9.04 -14.63
N ARG A 4 -21.48 -8.22 -15.46
CA ARG A 4 -20.56 -7.16 -14.98
C ARG A 4 -21.27 -6.02 -14.24
N PRO A 5 -22.38 -5.44 -14.75
CA PRO A 5 -23.14 -4.42 -14.01
C PRO A 5 -23.70 -4.95 -12.68
N SER A 6 -24.10 -6.22 -12.67
CA SER A 6 -24.64 -6.90 -11.49
C SER A 6 -23.57 -7.09 -10.41
N ALA A 7 -22.41 -7.64 -10.80
CA ALA A 7 -21.26 -7.83 -9.90
C ALA A 7 -20.74 -6.50 -9.35
N TRP A 8 -20.62 -5.47 -10.20
CA TRP A 8 -20.23 -4.12 -9.77
C TRP A 8 -21.21 -3.53 -8.75
N ARG A 9 -22.52 -3.65 -9.03
CA ARG A 9 -23.55 -3.22 -8.09
C ARG A 9 -23.40 -3.97 -6.78
N GLU A 10 -23.27 -5.29 -6.80
CA GLU A 10 -23.11 -6.10 -5.60
C GLU A 10 -21.87 -5.71 -4.79
N THR A 11 -20.71 -5.49 -5.43
CA THR A 11 -19.49 -5.02 -4.77
C THR A 11 -19.68 -3.66 -4.11
N LEU A 12 -20.27 -2.68 -4.81
CA LEU A 12 -20.48 -1.35 -4.24
C LEU A 12 -21.51 -1.36 -3.09
N LEU A 13 -22.52 -2.23 -3.15
CA LEU A 13 -23.51 -2.38 -2.06
C LEU A 13 -22.84 -2.80 -0.75
N GLN A 14 -21.79 -3.62 -0.79
CA GLN A 14 -20.99 -4.01 0.40
C GLN A 14 -20.26 -2.82 1.05
N HIS A 15 -20.12 -1.71 0.31
CA HIS A 15 -19.52 -0.46 0.76
C HIS A 15 -20.55 0.66 0.95
N TRP A 16 -21.85 0.32 1.05
CA TRP A 16 -22.97 1.27 1.20
C TRP A 16 -23.05 2.28 0.05
N LEU A 17 -22.70 1.84 -1.15
CA LEU A 17 -22.75 2.64 -2.37
C LEU A 17 -23.69 1.94 -3.37
N ARG A 18 -24.56 2.72 -4.01
CA ARG A 18 -25.44 2.24 -5.07
C ARG A 18 -25.06 2.94 -6.37
N PRO A 19 -24.53 2.21 -7.36
CA PRO A 19 -24.33 2.78 -8.68
C PRO A 19 -25.66 2.87 -9.42
N ASP A 20 -25.91 4.03 -10.02
CA ASP A 20 -26.86 4.16 -11.11
C ASP A 20 -26.14 3.89 -12.44
N LEU A 21 -26.55 2.80 -13.08
CA LEU A 21 -25.97 2.30 -14.32
C LEU A 21 -26.91 2.56 -15.51
N THR A 22 -27.97 3.36 -15.33
CA THR A 22 -29.03 3.58 -16.34
C THR A 22 -28.59 4.49 -17.51
N GLY A 23 -27.40 5.10 -17.44
CA GLY A 23 -27.07 6.28 -18.24
C GLY A 23 -26.10 6.16 -19.42
N GLY A 24 -25.64 4.99 -19.87
CA GLY A 24 -24.67 4.99 -20.98
C GLY A 24 -24.44 3.68 -21.68
N GLY A 25 -24.65 3.66 -23.00
CA GLY A 25 -24.24 2.57 -23.90
C GLY A 25 -22.72 2.36 -24.01
N ARG A 26 -21.93 2.85 -23.05
CA ARG A 26 -20.48 2.64 -22.96
C ARG A 26 -20.16 1.39 -22.16
N PRO A 27 -19.07 0.66 -22.48
CA PRO A 27 -18.63 -0.47 -21.68
C PRO A 27 -18.25 -0.02 -20.25
N MET A 28 -18.91 -0.58 -19.24
CA MET A 28 -18.60 -0.31 -17.84
C MET A 28 -17.34 -1.10 -17.42
N HIS A 29 -16.38 -0.41 -16.79
CA HIS A 29 -15.22 -0.99 -16.13
C HIS A 29 -15.05 -0.36 -14.75
N GLY A 30 -14.55 -1.15 -13.80
CA GLY A 30 -14.30 -0.66 -12.46
C GLY A 30 -13.47 -1.62 -11.62
N THR A 31 -12.73 -1.06 -10.68
CA THR A 31 -11.95 -1.77 -9.67
C THR A 31 -12.29 -1.23 -8.29
N VAL A 32 -12.40 -2.14 -7.32
CA VAL A 32 -12.54 -1.81 -5.90
C VAL A 32 -11.46 -2.58 -5.15
N LEU A 33 -10.67 -1.87 -4.36
CA LEU A 33 -9.79 -2.46 -3.35
C LEU A 33 -10.27 -1.97 -2.00
N ALA A 34 -10.55 -2.88 -1.08
CA ALA A 34 -11.12 -2.53 0.22
C ALA A 34 -10.42 -3.25 1.37
N ALA A 35 -10.43 -2.59 2.52
CA ALA A 35 -9.89 -3.11 3.77
C ALA A 35 -10.74 -2.64 4.96
N ARG A 36 -10.57 -3.30 6.10
CA ARG A 36 -11.14 -2.89 7.37
C ARG A 36 -10.03 -2.87 8.41
N SER A 37 -9.95 -1.78 9.14
CA SER A 37 -8.98 -1.61 10.22
C SER A 37 -9.46 -2.28 11.53
N PRO A 38 -8.56 -2.41 12.54
CA PRO A 38 -8.91 -3.01 13.83
C PRO A 38 -10.04 -2.30 14.59
N GLN A 39 -10.14 -0.97 14.53
CA GLN A 39 -11.24 -0.23 15.16
C GLN A 39 -12.50 -0.13 14.27
N GLY A 40 -12.51 -0.85 13.14
CA GLY A 40 -13.69 -1.03 12.30
C GLY A 40 -13.90 0.04 11.23
N ILE A 41 -12.91 0.92 10.97
CA ILE A 41 -12.93 1.84 9.84
C ILE A 41 -12.90 1.03 8.54
N GLY A 42 -13.95 1.20 7.73
CA GLY A 42 -14.00 0.64 6.39
C GLY A 42 -13.28 1.57 5.42
N MET A 43 -12.44 1.01 4.55
CA MET A 43 -11.66 1.73 3.55
C MET A 43 -11.90 1.12 2.19
N ALA A 44 -12.14 1.93 1.16
CA ALA A 44 -12.30 1.45 -0.21
C ALA A 44 -11.74 2.44 -1.23
N ARG A 45 -10.77 1.99 -2.04
CA ARG A 45 -10.30 2.71 -3.22
C ARG A 45 -11.06 2.21 -4.45
N ILE A 46 -11.72 3.13 -5.15
CA ILE A 46 -12.63 2.85 -6.26
C ILE A 46 -12.13 3.60 -7.49
N SER A 47 -11.97 2.90 -8.62
CA SER A 47 -11.76 3.53 -9.93
C SER A 47 -12.75 2.94 -10.93
N ALA A 48 -13.43 3.77 -11.73
CA ALA A 48 -14.42 3.26 -12.69
C ALA A 48 -14.75 4.25 -13.81
N SER A 49 -15.44 3.74 -14.83
CA SER A 49 -16.08 4.53 -15.89
C SER A 49 -17.17 5.48 -15.33
N PRO A 50 -17.54 6.56 -16.06
CA PRO A 50 -18.56 7.53 -15.66
C PRO A 50 -19.85 6.86 -15.19
N GLN A 51 -20.35 7.30 -14.04
CA GLN A 51 -21.61 6.83 -13.46
C GLN A 51 -22.00 7.74 -12.30
N THR A 52 -23.23 7.56 -11.83
CA THR A 52 -23.69 8.18 -10.60
C THR A 52 -23.59 7.16 -9.47
N ILE A 53 -23.03 7.56 -8.32
CA ILE A 53 -22.95 6.72 -7.13
C ILE A 53 -23.70 7.40 -6.00
N GLU A 54 -24.80 6.78 -5.57
CA GLU A 54 -25.57 7.18 -4.41
C GLU A 54 -25.02 6.54 -3.15
N ARG A 55 -25.02 7.29 -2.05
CA ARG A 55 -24.77 6.73 -0.72
C ARG A 55 -26.04 6.07 -0.21
N LEU A 56 -25.93 4.83 0.25
CA LEU A 56 -27.01 4.13 0.92
C LEU A 56 -27.15 4.53 2.37
N VAL A 57 -28.38 4.43 2.87
CA VAL A 57 -28.70 4.65 4.28
C VAL A 57 -28.03 3.60 5.14
N ASP A 58 -27.04 4.07 5.90
CA ASP A 58 -26.42 3.32 6.97
C ASP A 58 -27.22 3.59 8.26
N ARG A 59 -27.73 2.53 8.89
CA ARG A 59 -28.42 2.63 10.19
C ARG A 59 -27.46 2.80 11.36
N SER A 60 -26.15 2.72 11.11
CA SER A 60 -25.12 3.00 12.10
C SER A 60 -24.69 4.47 12.05
N ASP A 61 -24.35 5.03 13.21
CA ASP A 61 -23.93 6.43 13.37
C ASP A 61 -22.52 6.71 12.80
N ALA A 62 -22.22 6.25 11.59
CA ALA A 62 -20.90 6.33 10.98
C ALA A 62 -20.70 7.64 10.19
N VAL A 63 -19.48 8.18 10.27
CA VAL A 63 -19.03 9.25 9.38
C VAL A 63 -18.54 8.63 8.09
N TRP A 64 -19.09 9.10 6.98
CA TRP A 64 -18.63 8.73 5.66
C TRP A 64 -17.83 9.88 5.08
N LEU A 65 -16.70 9.54 4.47
CA LEU A 65 -15.84 10.46 3.73
C LEU A 65 -15.58 9.89 2.34
N SER A 66 -15.57 10.73 1.32
CA SER A 66 -15.04 10.41 0.00
C SER A 66 -14.07 11.48 -0.45
N LEU A 67 -12.81 11.09 -0.56
CA LEU A 67 -11.77 11.88 -1.21
C LEU A 67 -11.89 11.67 -2.72
N HIS A 68 -12.10 12.76 -3.45
CA HIS A 68 -12.03 12.74 -4.91
C HIS A 68 -10.57 12.80 -5.36
N ILE A 69 -10.09 11.79 -6.09
CA ILE A 69 -8.67 11.69 -6.48
C ILE A 69 -8.46 12.12 -7.93
N ALA A 70 -9.36 11.73 -8.84
CA ALA A 70 -9.24 12.05 -10.26
C ALA A 70 -10.59 11.99 -10.97
N GLY A 71 -10.72 12.75 -12.06
CA GLY A 71 -11.90 12.80 -12.92
C GLY A 71 -12.81 14.00 -12.65
N GLU A 72 -13.86 14.15 -13.45
CA GLU A 72 -14.91 15.13 -13.24
C GLU A 72 -15.96 14.58 -12.29
N ALA A 73 -16.24 15.29 -11.20
CA ALA A 73 -17.23 14.90 -10.20
C ALA A 73 -18.11 16.08 -9.79
N ALA A 74 -19.36 15.78 -9.45
CA ALA A 74 -20.26 16.72 -8.80
C ALA A 74 -21.05 16.02 -7.70
N LEU A 75 -21.10 16.66 -6.53
CA LEU A 75 -21.95 16.27 -5.42
C LEU A 75 -23.38 16.64 -5.75
N PHE A 76 -24.32 15.72 -5.56
CA PHE A 76 -25.75 16.05 -5.62
C PHE A 76 -26.44 15.67 -4.31
N GLU A 77 -27.27 16.59 -3.81
CA GLU A 77 -28.09 16.43 -2.62
C GLU A 77 -29.39 17.23 -2.80
N GLY A 78 -30.55 16.57 -2.67
CA GLY A 78 -31.85 17.25 -2.65
C GLY A 78 -32.17 18.11 -3.90
N GLY A 79 -31.59 17.78 -5.06
CA GLY A 79 -31.76 18.51 -6.32
C GLY A 79 -30.72 19.60 -6.60
N ASN A 80 -29.85 19.93 -5.63
CA ASN A 80 -28.71 20.81 -5.84
C ASN A 80 -27.49 20.01 -6.29
N THR A 81 -26.70 20.57 -7.20
CA THR A 81 -25.44 19.98 -7.69
C THR A 81 -24.29 20.95 -7.47
N VAL A 82 -23.21 20.48 -6.84
CA VAL A 82 -22.01 21.25 -6.54
C VAL A 82 -20.79 20.56 -7.14
N PRO A 83 -19.93 21.24 -7.92
CA PRO A 83 -18.74 20.62 -8.49
C PRO A 83 -17.76 20.20 -7.39
N VAL A 84 -17.16 19.03 -7.55
CA VAL A 84 -16.12 18.46 -6.67
C VAL A 84 -14.87 18.27 -7.52
N VAL A 85 -13.78 18.94 -7.15
CA VAL A 85 -12.53 18.85 -7.90
C VAL A 85 -11.52 17.94 -7.17
N PRO A 86 -10.53 17.37 -7.88
CA PRO A 86 -9.55 16.50 -7.25
C PRO A 86 -8.90 17.12 -6.00
N GLY A 87 -8.80 16.32 -4.96
CA GLY A 87 -8.36 16.70 -3.61
C GLY A 87 -9.51 17.03 -2.66
N ASP A 88 -10.71 17.38 -3.15
CA ASP A 88 -11.83 17.71 -2.28
C ASP A 88 -12.40 16.48 -1.56
N ILE A 89 -12.89 16.69 -0.35
CA ILE A 89 -13.39 15.64 0.54
C ILE A 89 -14.88 15.87 0.79
N VAL A 90 -15.71 14.99 0.27
CA VAL A 90 -17.14 14.97 0.59
C VAL A 90 -17.35 14.20 1.89
N TYR A 91 -18.16 14.74 2.79
CA TYR A 91 -18.44 14.12 4.08
C TYR A 91 -19.93 14.16 4.40
N SER A 92 -20.41 13.19 5.18
CA SER A 92 -21.76 13.24 5.77
C SER A 92 -21.95 12.17 6.85
N THR A 93 -22.90 12.38 7.76
CA THR A 93 -23.48 11.31 8.62
C THR A 93 -24.86 10.87 8.16
N SER A 94 -25.59 11.73 7.44
CA SER A 94 -26.89 11.42 6.87
C SER A 94 -26.77 10.85 5.45
N ALA A 95 -27.69 9.99 5.07
CA ALA A 95 -27.61 9.23 3.84
C ALA A 95 -28.82 9.39 2.91
N ALA A 96 -29.79 10.24 3.25
CA ALA A 96 -30.96 10.43 2.40
C ALA A 96 -30.63 11.36 1.22
N GLY A 97 -30.50 10.79 0.01
CA GLY A 97 -30.45 11.55 -1.25
C GLY A 97 -29.11 12.18 -1.61
N LEU A 98 -28.00 11.72 -1.01
CA LEU A 98 -26.64 12.16 -1.28
C LEU A 98 -25.95 11.23 -2.29
N GLY A 99 -25.27 11.79 -3.28
CA GLY A 99 -24.38 11.03 -4.14
C GLY A 99 -23.37 11.87 -4.91
N LEU A 100 -22.53 11.18 -5.67
CA LEU A 100 -21.55 11.77 -6.58
C LEU A 100 -21.88 11.37 -8.02
N ASN A 101 -22.01 12.35 -8.89
CA ASN A 101 -22.08 12.14 -10.33
C ASN A 101 -20.69 12.30 -10.94
N PHE A 102 -20.20 11.26 -11.62
CA PHE A 102 -18.90 11.29 -12.28
C PHE A 102 -19.08 11.40 -13.79
N GLY A 103 -18.61 12.52 -14.37
CA GLY A 103 -18.73 12.84 -15.80
C GLY A 103 -17.66 12.19 -16.68
N SER A 104 -16.53 11.81 -16.07
CA SER A 104 -15.41 11.12 -16.71
C SER A 104 -15.07 9.82 -15.97
N ASP A 105 -14.11 9.06 -16.49
CA ASP A 105 -13.42 8.05 -15.69
C ASP A 105 -12.89 8.72 -14.41
N PHE A 106 -13.08 8.05 -13.27
CA PHE A 106 -12.81 8.64 -11.98
C PHE A 106 -12.05 7.70 -11.05
N ARG A 107 -11.44 8.31 -10.03
CA ARG A 107 -10.88 7.62 -8.87
C ARG A 107 -11.30 8.32 -7.60
N GLN A 108 -11.77 7.56 -6.62
CA GLN A 108 -12.10 8.06 -5.29
C GLN A 108 -11.60 7.12 -4.19
N PHE A 109 -11.44 7.66 -2.98
CA PHE A 109 -11.14 6.88 -1.79
C PHE A 109 -12.20 7.15 -0.72
N VAL A 110 -12.88 6.09 -0.30
CA VAL A 110 -14.03 6.14 0.59
C VAL A 110 -13.64 5.58 1.95
N LEU A 111 -13.95 6.34 2.99
CA LEU A 111 -13.82 5.92 4.38
C LEU A 111 -15.17 5.87 5.06
N ARG A 112 -15.37 4.84 5.87
CA ARG A 112 -16.50 4.71 6.79
C ARG A 112 -15.98 4.54 8.21
N ILE A 113 -16.07 5.61 8.99
CA ILE A 113 -15.55 5.68 10.36
C ILE A 113 -16.70 5.45 11.33
N PRO A 114 -16.65 4.42 12.20
CA PRO A 114 -17.67 4.21 13.22
C PRO A 114 -17.85 5.44 14.11
N GLY A 115 -19.08 5.75 14.49
CA GLY A 115 -19.37 6.91 15.33
C GLY A 115 -18.90 6.79 16.77
N GLU A 116 -18.88 5.58 17.34
CA GLU A 116 -18.57 5.37 18.76
C GLU A 116 -17.21 5.98 19.19
N PRO A 117 -16.09 5.74 18.48
CA PRO A 117 -14.81 6.41 18.76
C PRO A 117 -14.86 7.95 18.69
N LEU A 118 -15.72 8.50 17.83
CA LEU A 118 -15.85 9.93 17.61
C LEU A 118 -16.74 10.60 18.66
N LYS A 119 -17.88 9.97 19.00
CA LYS A 119 -18.84 10.45 20.01
C LYS A 119 -18.19 10.61 21.39
N ALA A 120 -17.32 9.68 21.78
CA ALA A 120 -16.59 9.76 23.04
C ALA A 120 -15.69 11.00 23.16
N ARG A 121 -15.38 11.67 22.04
CA ARG A 121 -14.50 12.84 21.96
C ARG A 121 -15.23 14.11 21.55
N LEU A 122 -16.53 14.03 21.24
CA LEU A 122 -17.34 15.18 20.81
C LEU A 122 -18.26 15.65 21.95
N PRO A 123 -18.42 16.97 22.15
CA PRO A 123 -19.28 17.51 23.21
C PRO A 123 -20.79 17.42 22.92
N GLY A 124 -21.21 16.80 21.81
CA GLY A 124 -22.60 16.72 21.37
C GLY A 124 -22.85 15.58 20.37
N PRO A 125 -24.11 15.36 19.96
CA PRO A 125 -24.47 14.30 19.02
C PRO A 125 -23.75 14.49 17.67
N LEU A 126 -23.25 13.40 17.12
CA LEU A 126 -22.58 13.37 15.83
C LEU A 126 -23.63 13.46 14.71
N ALA A 127 -24.03 14.69 14.37
CA ALA A 127 -24.98 14.98 13.30
C ALA A 127 -24.35 15.97 12.32
N LEU A 128 -23.82 15.44 11.21
CA LEU A 128 -23.26 16.19 10.10
C LEU A 128 -24.22 16.16 8.92
N ALA A 129 -24.68 17.34 8.51
CA ALA A 129 -25.21 17.55 7.18
C ALA A 129 -24.14 17.20 6.14
N ALA A 130 -24.58 16.81 4.94
CA ALA A 130 -23.62 16.56 3.88
C ALA A 130 -22.91 17.85 3.47
N GLY A 131 -21.64 17.73 3.11
CA GLY A 131 -20.82 18.88 2.75
C GLY A 131 -19.58 18.47 1.98
N CYS A 132 -18.87 19.48 1.50
CA CYS A 132 -17.62 19.33 0.78
C CYS A 132 -16.54 20.21 1.43
N LEU A 133 -15.45 19.60 1.87
CA LEU A 133 -14.27 20.27 2.37
C LEU A 133 -13.28 20.46 1.22
N SER A 134 -12.82 21.70 1.03
CA SER A 134 -11.79 22.00 0.02
C SER A 134 -10.46 21.37 0.42
N GLY A 135 -9.92 20.51 -0.44
CA GLY A 135 -8.60 19.89 -0.25
C GLY A 135 -7.43 20.77 -0.70
N ARG A 136 -7.68 22.03 -1.05
CA ARG A 136 -6.67 22.90 -1.70
C ARG A 136 -6.08 23.95 -0.77
N SER A 137 -6.63 24.15 0.42
CA SER A 137 -6.14 25.13 1.38
C SER A 137 -6.36 24.70 2.83
N GLY A 138 -5.68 25.37 3.76
CA GLY A 138 -5.82 25.17 5.20
C GLY A 138 -5.60 23.71 5.63
N LEU A 139 -6.35 23.28 6.65
CA LEU A 139 -6.32 21.91 7.16
C LEU A 139 -6.94 20.89 6.19
N GLY A 140 -7.84 21.33 5.31
CA GLY A 140 -8.41 20.47 4.27
C GLY A 140 -7.34 19.90 3.33
N ARG A 141 -6.32 20.69 2.98
CA ARG A 141 -5.17 20.21 2.17
C ARG A 141 -4.34 19.15 2.87
N VAL A 142 -4.08 19.33 4.17
CA VAL A 142 -3.33 18.35 4.96
C VAL A 142 -4.13 17.05 5.10
N PHE A 143 -5.44 17.17 5.34
CA PHE A 143 -6.31 16.02 5.47
C PHE A 143 -6.41 15.26 4.14
N ALA A 144 -6.61 15.97 3.02
CA ALA A 144 -6.63 15.37 1.69
C ALA A 144 -5.32 14.66 1.34
N GLY A 145 -4.18 15.26 1.65
CA GLY A 145 -2.87 14.62 1.46
C GLY A 145 -2.70 13.35 2.30
N THR A 146 -3.16 13.37 3.55
CA THR A 146 -3.13 12.19 4.45
C THR A 146 -4.03 11.07 3.92
N LEU A 147 -5.24 11.40 3.49
CA LEU A 147 -6.17 10.46 2.88
C LEU A 147 -5.64 9.90 1.56
N GLY A 148 -4.98 10.72 0.74
CA GLY A 148 -4.34 10.29 -0.50
C GLY A 148 -3.20 9.29 -0.25
N ALA A 149 -2.30 9.60 0.68
CA ALA A 149 -1.22 8.69 1.07
C ALA A 149 -1.75 7.36 1.64
N LEU A 150 -2.82 7.42 2.44
CA LEU A 150 -3.48 6.22 2.94
C LEU A 150 -4.13 5.42 1.80
N ALA A 151 -4.81 6.08 0.87
CA ALA A 151 -5.43 5.44 -0.29
C ALA A 151 -4.43 4.66 -1.15
N GLU A 152 -3.18 5.11 -1.20
CA GLU A 152 -2.10 4.45 -1.95
C GLU A 152 -1.48 3.26 -1.22
N SER A 153 -1.53 3.24 0.12
CA SER A 153 -0.70 2.34 0.93
C SER A 153 -1.46 1.39 1.86
N PHE A 154 -2.76 1.56 2.09
CA PHE A 154 -3.51 0.82 3.13
C PHE A 154 -3.46 -0.71 2.97
N ASP A 155 -3.24 -1.23 1.77
CA ASP A 155 -3.10 -2.66 1.45
C ASP A 155 -1.72 -3.24 1.78
N SER A 156 -0.77 -2.38 2.15
CA SER A 156 0.61 -2.75 2.53
C SER A 156 0.92 -2.51 4.01
N LEU A 157 0.02 -1.85 4.75
CA LEU A 157 0.21 -1.51 6.16
C LEU A 157 -0.21 -2.66 7.09
N GLY A 158 0.56 -2.89 8.14
CA GLY A 158 0.18 -3.81 9.22
C GLY A 158 -0.84 -3.18 10.18
N ASP A 159 -1.54 -4.01 10.95
CA ASP A 159 -2.63 -3.57 11.85
C ASP A 159 -2.21 -2.48 12.85
N ASP A 160 -0.99 -2.55 13.41
CA ASP A 160 -0.47 -1.54 14.35
C ASP A 160 -0.24 -0.18 13.68
N GLN A 161 0.20 -0.20 12.42
CA GLN A 161 0.42 1.02 11.62
C GLN A 161 -0.92 1.65 11.24
N ILE A 162 -1.88 0.80 10.84
CA ILE A 162 -3.25 1.23 10.56
C ILE A 162 -3.87 1.85 11.81
N ALA A 163 -3.80 1.19 12.97
CA ALA A 163 -4.37 1.69 14.23
C ALA A 163 -3.84 3.07 14.64
N SER A 164 -2.55 3.33 14.39
CA SER A 164 -1.96 4.66 14.63
C SER A 164 -2.55 5.72 13.70
N ILE A 165 -2.73 5.38 12.42
CA ILE A 165 -3.35 6.26 11.42
C ILE A 165 -4.82 6.50 11.75
N GLU A 166 -5.56 5.51 12.25
CA GLU A 166 -6.97 5.66 12.64
C GLU A 166 -7.18 6.75 13.70
N GLN A 167 -6.27 6.85 14.67
CA GLN A 167 -6.32 7.89 15.70
C GLN A 167 -6.14 9.27 15.08
N THR A 168 -5.17 9.41 14.18
CA THR A 168 -4.91 10.63 13.43
C THR A 168 -6.09 11.02 12.54
N LEU A 169 -6.70 10.06 11.82
CA LEU A 169 -7.88 10.29 10.99
C LEU A 169 -9.07 10.78 11.81
N SER A 170 -9.32 10.14 12.96
CA SER A 170 -10.40 10.55 13.86
C SER A 170 -10.20 11.98 14.36
N GLU A 171 -8.96 12.36 14.68
CA GLU A 171 -8.61 13.72 15.11
C GLU A 171 -8.79 14.75 13.98
N PHE A 172 -8.39 14.41 12.76
CA PHE A 172 -8.62 15.26 11.58
C PHE A 172 -10.11 15.46 11.32
N VAL A 173 -10.92 14.41 11.47
CA VAL A 173 -12.38 14.52 11.36
C VAL A 173 -12.89 15.46 12.44
N ILE A 174 -12.60 15.22 13.72
CA ILE A 174 -13.07 16.07 14.83
C ILE A 174 -12.68 17.54 14.62
N THR A 175 -11.42 17.79 14.26
CA THR A 175 -10.89 19.15 14.05
C THR A 175 -11.53 19.83 12.85
N SER A 176 -11.65 19.14 11.72
CA SER A 176 -12.26 19.69 10.49
C SER A 176 -13.75 19.99 10.67
N LEU A 177 -14.45 19.17 11.47
CA LEU A 177 -15.85 19.40 11.84
C LEU A 177 -16.02 20.56 12.82
N ALA A 178 -15.05 20.78 13.72
CA ALA A 178 -15.04 21.92 14.63
C ALA A 178 -14.77 23.25 13.89
N GLU A 179 -13.88 23.25 12.89
CA GLU A 179 -13.55 24.45 12.11
C GLU A 179 -14.63 24.85 11.10
N SER A 180 -15.35 23.88 10.53
CA SER A 180 -16.38 24.14 9.52
C SER A 180 -17.68 24.75 10.08
N GLY A 181 -17.75 24.98 11.41
CA GLY A 181 -18.93 25.56 12.07
C GLY A 181 -20.17 24.66 12.09
N VAL A 182 -20.06 23.39 11.63
CA VAL A 182 -21.19 22.44 11.54
C VAL A 182 -21.71 22.03 12.92
N ILE A 183 -20.85 22.07 13.96
CA ILE A 183 -21.24 21.86 15.37
C ILE A 183 -21.86 23.15 15.98
N ALA A 184 -21.83 24.29 15.29
CA ALA A 184 -22.21 25.60 15.82
C ALA A 184 -23.66 26.03 15.54
N ALA A 185 -24.58 25.09 15.35
CA ALA A 185 -26.01 25.40 15.16
C ALA A 185 -26.91 24.72 16.21
N GLN A 186 -26.67 25.00 17.50
CA GLN A 186 -27.72 25.06 18.54
C GLN A 186 -27.15 25.53 19.90
N GLY A 187 -27.20 26.84 20.16
CA GLY A 187 -27.08 27.43 21.51
C GLY A 187 -25.75 28.15 21.80
N GLY A 188 -25.70 29.46 21.54
CA GLY A 188 -24.51 30.32 21.68
C GLY A 188 -23.83 30.37 23.06
N MET A 189 -24.47 29.89 24.13
CA MET A 189 -23.87 29.77 25.47
C MET A 189 -23.28 28.37 25.76
N ARG A 190 -23.73 27.33 25.04
CA ARG A 190 -23.18 25.97 25.11
C ARG A 190 -22.00 25.79 24.15
N ALA A 191 -22.04 26.44 22.99
CA ALA A 191 -20.95 26.44 22.03
C ALA A 191 -19.67 27.12 22.57
N SER A 192 -19.81 28.22 23.34
CA SER A 192 -18.67 28.90 23.98
C SER A 192 -18.04 28.06 25.10
N HIS A 193 -18.85 27.37 25.89
CA HIS A 193 -18.41 26.41 26.88
C HIS A 193 -17.76 25.16 26.26
N GLY A 194 -18.27 24.67 25.13
CA GLY A 194 -17.63 23.58 24.37
C GLY A 194 -16.29 23.99 23.76
N ALA A 195 -16.19 25.18 23.18
CA ALA A 195 -14.93 25.71 22.65
C ALA A 195 -13.89 25.96 23.75
N LEU A 196 -14.32 26.46 24.92
CA LEU A 196 -13.48 26.59 26.11
C LEU A 196 -13.02 25.22 26.61
N PHE A 197 -13.93 24.24 26.71
CA PHE A 197 -13.59 22.89 27.12
C PHE A 197 -12.57 22.23 26.19
N ASN A 198 -12.75 22.35 24.88
CA ASN A 198 -11.78 21.83 23.90
C ASN A 198 -10.40 22.51 24.00
N ARG A 199 -10.33 23.81 24.29
CA ARG A 199 -9.04 24.49 24.55
C ARG A 199 -8.37 23.97 25.82
N LEU A 200 -9.15 23.70 26.87
CA LEU A 200 -8.65 23.14 28.12
C LEU A 200 -8.10 21.73 27.91
N LEU A 201 -8.83 20.86 27.20
CA LEU A 201 -8.38 19.50 26.90
C LEU A 201 -7.06 19.50 26.10
N ARG A 202 -6.97 20.33 25.04
CA ARG A 202 -5.72 20.48 24.27
C ARG A 202 -4.55 20.98 25.12
N TYR A 203 -4.82 21.91 26.03
CA TYR A 203 -3.77 22.41 26.92
C TYR A 203 -3.31 21.33 27.90
N ILE A 204 -4.24 20.54 28.44
CA ILE A 204 -3.92 19.41 29.30
C ILE A 204 -3.03 18.41 28.55
N ASP A 205 -3.45 17.96 27.37
CA ASP A 205 -2.70 16.99 26.56
C ASP A 205 -1.28 17.48 26.24
N ALA A 206 -1.12 18.76 25.91
CA ALA A 206 0.19 19.36 25.62
C ALA A 206 1.11 19.51 26.85
N ASN A 207 0.57 19.44 28.07
CA ASN A 207 1.30 19.71 29.32
C ASN A 207 1.22 18.54 30.31
N LEU A 208 0.89 17.32 29.86
CA LEU A 208 0.75 16.16 30.74
C LEU A 208 2.01 15.82 31.54
N SER A 209 3.20 16.13 31.00
CA SER A 209 4.50 15.91 31.66
C SER A 209 4.76 16.83 32.85
N ASP A 210 4.03 17.95 32.98
CA ASP A 210 4.16 18.87 34.12
C ASP A 210 3.44 18.29 35.35
N SER A 211 4.20 17.86 36.37
CA SER A 211 3.63 17.26 37.58
C SER A 211 2.71 18.20 38.36
N GLU A 212 2.90 19.52 38.22
CA GLU A 212 2.17 20.55 38.96
C GLU A 212 0.93 21.07 38.22
N LEU A 213 0.56 20.43 37.10
CA LEU A 213 -0.61 20.77 36.30
C LEU A 213 -1.89 20.80 37.16
N SER A 214 -2.44 22.01 37.35
CA SER A 214 -3.55 22.25 38.27
C SER A 214 -4.68 23.07 37.66
N LEU A 215 -5.90 22.89 38.18
CA LEU A 215 -7.08 23.61 37.72
C LEU A 215 -6.91 25.14 37.87
N GLY A 216 -6.20 25.61 38.90
CA GLY A 216 -5.91 27.02 39.13
C GLY A 216 -5.02 27.65 38.05
N GLN A 217 -4.03 26.90 37.53
CA GLN A 217 -3.22 27.36 36.39
C GLN A 217 -4.08 27.50 35.12
N LEU A 218 -4.96 26.52 34.87
CA LEU A 218 -5.88 26.54 33.73
C LEU A 218 -6.88 27.70 33.83
N ALA A 219 -7.41 27.95 35.02
CA ALA A 219 -8.36 29.03 35.30
C ALA A 219 -7.74 30.41 35.02
N ARG A 220 -6.51 30.64 35.50
CA ARG A 220 -5.76 31.89 35.23
C ARG A 220 -5.48 32.09 33.74
N ARG A 221 -5.07 31.02 33.05
CA ARG A 221 -4.77 31.05 31.62
C ARG A 221 -6.00 31.40 30.77
N GLU A 222 -7.12 30.73 31.01
CA GLU A 222 -8.36 30.94 30.27
C GLU A 222 -9.20 32.12 30.81
N ARG A 223 -8.66 32.91 31.76
CA ARG A 223 -9.31 34.07 32.40
C ARG A 223 -10.70 33.74 32.94
N THR A 224 -10.83 32.58 33.59
CA THR A 224 -12.08 32.07 34.14
C THR A 224 -11.89 31.60 35.58
N SER A 225 -12.98 31.24 36.25
CA SER A 225 -12.91 30.72 37.63
C SER A 225 -12.69 29.20 37.63
N GLU A 226 -11.99 28.69 38.64
CA GLU A 226 -11.87 27.23 38.86
C GLU A 226 -13.23 26.56 38.96
N ARG A 227 -14.22 27.23 39.57
CA ARG A 227 -15.61 26.78 39.65
C ARG A 227 -16.24 26.58 38.27
N THR A 228 -15.94 27.45 37.31
CA THR A 228 -16.43 27.31 35.93
C THR A 228 -15.81 26.09 35.27
N LEU A 229 -14.50 25.89 35.44
CA LEU A 229 -13.81 24.74 34.87
C LEU A 229 -14.28 23.41 35.47
N GLN A 230 -14.50 23.40 36.79
CA GLN A 230 -15.00 22.23 37.49
C GLN A 230 -16.38 21.82 36.99
N LYS A 231 -17.28 22.79 36.79
CA LYS A 231 -18.59 22.54 36.17
C LYS A 231 -18.49 21.99 34.74
N LEU A 232 -17.49 22.38 33.95
CA LEU A 232 -17.29 21.84 32.61
C LEU A 232 -16.86 20.37 32.66
N PHE A 233 -15.94 20.01 33.56
CA PHE A 233 -15.55 18.61 33.77
C PHE A 233 -16.72 17.77 34.31
N GLU A 234 -17.47 18.28 35.30
CA GLU A 234 -18.67 17.62 35.83
C GLU A 234 -19.73 17.38 34.75
N ALA A 235 -19.95 18.35 33.86
CA ALA A 235 -20.86 18.20 32.72
C ALA A 235 -20.40 17.11 31.72
N SER A 236 -19.10 16.82 31.67
CA SER A 236 -18.52 15.70 30.90
C SER A 236 -18.45 14.38 31.68
N GLY A 237 -19.03 14.32 32.89
CA GLY A 237 -19.10 13.10 33.71
C GLY A 237 -17.80 12.71 34.43
N GLN A 238 -16.83 13.61 34.55
CA GLN A 238 -15.52 13.31 35.16
C GLN A 238 -14.99 14.50 35.98
N THR A 239 -13.95 14.30 36.78
CA THR A 239 -13.22 15.39 37.43
C THR A 239 -11.94 15.72 36.68
N PHE A 240 -11.43 16.94 36.80
CA PHE A 240 -10.14 17.34 36.21
C PHE A 240 -9.01 16.38 36.61
N SER A 241 -8.86 16.09 37.90
CA SER A 241 -7.80 15.23 38.40
C SER A 241 -7.94 13.80 37.87
N SER A 242 -9.18 13.28 37.74
CA SER A 242 -9.41 11.97 37.13
C SER A 242 -9.05 11.98 35.64
N HIS A 243 -9.39 13.04 34.92
CA HIS A 243 -9.09 13.20 33.49
C HIS A 243 -7.57 13.24 33.23
N VAL A 244 -6.83 14.09 33.94
CA VAL A 244 -5.36 14.18 33.83
C VAL A 244 -4.72 12.84 34.17
N ARG A 245 -5.15 12.21 35.27
CA ARG A 245 -4.63 10.90 35.67
C ARG A 245 -4.87 9.85 34.59
N GLN A 246 -6.06 9.80 34.01
CA GLN A 246 -6.39 8.87 32.93
C GLN A 246 -5.50 9.10 31.70
N LYS A 247 -5.36 10.35 31.26
CA LYS A 247 -4.50 10.70 30.11
C LYS A 247 -3.04 10.32 30.33
N ARG A 248 -2.48 10.61 31.50
CA ARG A 248 -1.13 10.18 31.87
C ARG A 248 -0.98 8.65 31.85
N LEU A 249 -1.96 7.92 32.38
CA LEU A 249 -1.98 6.46 32.35
C LEU A 249 -2.02 5.91 30.92
N GLU A 250 -2.83 6.50 30.03
CA GLU A 250 -2.92 6.14 28.61
C GLU A 250 -1.59 6.34 27.88
N HIS A 251 -0.91 7.47 28.09
CA HIS A 251 0.40 7.74 27.52
C HIS A 251 1.50 6.83 28.08
N CYS A 252 1.52 6.59 29.40
CA CYS A 252 2.40 5.60 30.00
C CYS A 252 2.18 4.21 29.38
N ARG A 253 0.92 3.82 29.13
CA ARG A 253 0.59 2.54 28.49
C ARG A 253 1.14 2.46 27.06
N ALA A 254 1.02 3.54 26.28
CA ALA A 254 1.57 3.60 24.93
C ALA A 254 3.10 3.46 24.95
N ASP A 255 3.80 4.21 25.81
CA ASP A 255 5.27 4.14 25.92
C ASP A 255 5.75 2.79 26.45
N LEU A 256 5.00 2.16 27.38
CA LEU A 256 5.31 0.82 27.89
C LEU A 256 5.18 -0.27 26.81
N ALA A 257 4.33 -0.08 25.79
CA ALA A 257 4.19 -0.99 24.67
C ALA A 257 5.18 -0.71 23.52
N ASN A 258 5.75 0.49 23.47
CA ASN A 258 6.62 0.91 22.37
C ASN A 258 8.07 0.43 22.57
N ARG A 259 8.58 -0.35 21.61
CA ARG A 259 9.95 -0.88 21.62
C ARG A 259 11.03 0.20 21.62
N LEU A 260 10.77 1.37 21.04
CA LEU A 260 11.75 2.47 21.04
C LEU A 260 12.06 2.95 22.46
N TYR A 261 11.15 2.71 23.42
CA TYR A 261 11.32 3.05 24.84
C TYR A 261 11.66 1.84 25.72
N SER A 262 12.06 0.69 25.15
CA SER A 262 12.40 -0.52 25.91
C SER A 262 13.59 -0.32 26.86
N HIS A 263 14.46 0.65 26.55
CA HIS A 263 15.62 1.03 27.34
C HIS A 263 15.28 1.90 28.56
N LEU A 264 14.07 2.48 28.64
CA LEU A 264 13.63 3.29 29.77
C LEU A 264 13.00 2.40 30.84
N SER A 265 13.28 2.65 32.12
CA SER A 265 12.62 1.93 33.21
C SER A 265 11.14 2.28 33.30
N VAL A 266 10.34 1.45 34.00
CA VAL A 266 8.93 1.77 34.28
C VAL A 266 8.80 3.09 35.05
N SER A 267 9.74 3.35 35.97
CA SER A 267 9.81 4.59 36.74
C SER A 267 10.12 5.79 35.85
N ASP A 268 11.03 5.66 34.88
CA ASP A 268 11.35 6.76 33.95
C ASP A 268 10.14 7.16 33.11
N ILE A 269 9.39 6.18 32.60
CA ILE A 269 8.13 6.43 31.86
C ILE A 269 7.09 7.10 32.76
N CYS A 270 6.98 6.63 34.00
CA CYS A 270 6.08 7.22 35.00
C CYS A 270 6.38 8.72 35.24
N PHE A 271 7.64 9.07 35.53
CA PHE A 271 8.04 10.46 35.79
C PHE A 271 7.94 11.34 34.55
N ARG A 272 8.25 10.80 33.36
CA ARG A 272 8.13 11.50 32.08
C ARG A 272 6.72 12.03 31.83
N TRP A 273 5.70 11.32 32.28
CA TRP A 273 4.30 11.72 32.14
C TRP A 273 3.73 12.40 33.39
N GLY A 274 4.59 12.94 34.27
CA GLY A 274 4.16 13.83 35.36
C GLY A 274 3.59 13.12 36.59
N PHE A 275 3.82 11.82 36.77
CA PHE A 275 3.56 11.18 38.07
C PHE A 275 4.73 11.40 39.03
N ASN A 276 4.46 11.85 40.25
CA ASN A 276 5.49 12.11 41.28
C ASN A 276 5.91 10.87 42.08
N ASP A 277 5.16 9.76 41.97
CA ASP A 277 5.38 8.57 42.79
C ASP A 277 5.10 7.30 41.97
N ALA A 278 6.12 6.45 41.82
CA ALA A 278 6.07 5.22 41.04
C ALA A 278 5.18 4.14 41.68
N ALA A 279 5.03 4.12 43.00
CA ALA A 279 4.15 3.18 43.72
C ALA A 279 2.67 3.59 43.58
N HIS A 280 2.38 4.88 43.62
CA HIS A 280 1.06 5.43 43.33
C HIS A 280 0.68 5.19 41.85
N PHE A 281 1.60 5.47 40.92
CA PHE A 281 1.42 5.13 39.51
C PHE A 281 1.13 3.64 39.30
N SER A 282 1.95 2.75 39.88
CA SER A 282 1.78 1.31 39.69
C SER A 282 0.43 0.80 40.18
N ARG A 283 -0.07 1.36 41.30
CA ARG A 283 -1.43 1.06 41.80
C ARG A 283 -2.51 1.58 40.86
N ALA A 284 -2.44 2.85 40.46
CA ALA A 284 -3.42 3.46 39.55
C ALA A 284 -3.44 2.78 38.17
N PHE A 285 -2.28 2.39 37.65
CA PHE A 285 -2.16 1.65 36.40
C PHE A 285 -2.78 0.26 36.50
N ARG A 286 -2.52 -0.47 37.60
CA ARG A 286 -3.12 -1.78 37.84
C ARG A 286 -4.64 -1.70 38.05
N GLU A 287 -5.12 -0.68 38.74
CA GLU A 287 -6.55 -0.43 38.92
C GLU A 287 -7.24 -0.16 37.57
N GLN A 288 -6.63 0.66 36.71
CA GLN A 288 -7.20 1.02 35.41
C GLN A 288 -7.11 -0.11 34.36
N PHE A 289 -5.97 -0.80 34.27
CA PHE A 289 -5.67 -1.75 33.20
C PHE A 289 -5.62 -3.22 33.65
N GLN A 290 -5.92 -3.49 34.92
CA GLN A 290 -5.99 -4.82 35.53
C GLN A 290 -4.65 -5.61 35.55
N VAL A 291 -3.56 -5.05 35.05
CA VAL A 291 -2.22 -5.63 35.04
C VAL A 291 -1.19 -4.62 35.55
N SER A 292 -0.07 -5.10 36.12
CA SER A 292 1.00 -4.17 36.52
C SER A 292 1.73 -3.59 35.29
N PRO A 293 2.32 -2.37 35.38
CA PRO A 293 3.07 -1.77 34.27
C PRO A 293 4.18 -2.67 33.71
N ARG A 294 4.87 -3.41 34.59
CA ARG A 294 5.94 -4.35 34.22
C ARG A 294 5.39 -5.55 33.46
N GLN A 295 4.29 -6.13 33.95
CA GLN A 295 3.61 -7.24 33.26
C GLN A 295 3.08 -6.77 31.91
N TYR A 296 2.49 -5.58 31.83
CA TYR A 296 2.00 -5.02 30.57
C TYR A 296 3.12 -4.85 29.54
N ARG A 297 4.28 -4.31 29.95
CA ARG A 297 5.46 -4.19 29.08
C ARG A 297 5.96 -5.56 28.60
N GLN A 298 6.02 -6.53 29.51
CA GLN A 298 6.44 -7.89 29.18
C GLN A 298 5.48 -8.53 28.17
N GLN A 299 4.17 -8.44 28.42
CA GLN A 299 3.12 -8.91 27.52
C GLN A 299 3.16 -8.20 26.17
N ALA A 300 3.38 -6.89 26.12
CA ALA A 300 3.50 -6.15 24.87
C ALA A 300 4.76 -6.56 24.08
N SER A 301 5.88 -6.81 24.76
CA SER A 301 7.10 -7.31 24.13
C SER A 301 6.93 -8.74 23.61
N GLU A 302 6.33 -9.62 24.41
CA GLU A 302 6.03 -11.02 24.06
C GLU A 302 5.01 -11.08 22.91
N ALA A 303 3.91 -10.32 22.97
CA ALA A 303 2.93 -10.19 21.90
C ALA A 303 3.54 -9.61 20.62
N SER A 304 4.49 -8.67 20.73
CA SER A 304 5.21 -8.14 19.56
C SER A 304 6.24 -9.14 19.01
N GLN A 305 6.83 -9.99 19.84
CA GLN A 305 7.74 -11.08 19.41
C GLN A 305 6.94 -12.23 18.79
N GLN A 306 5.73 -12.47 19.30
CA GLN A 306 4.79 -13.44 18.79
C GLN A 306 4.14 -12.94 17.49
N SER A 307 3.81 -11.65 17.37
CA SER A 307 3.37 -11.03 16.12
C SER A 307 4.50 -10.97 15.09
N LEU A 308 5.77 -10.76 15.46
CA LEU A 308 6.88 -10.95 14.52
C LEU A 308 7.09 -12.42 14.09
N ARG A 309 6.66 -13.39 14.92
CA ARG A 309 6.62 -14.82 14.58
C ARG A 309 5.32 -15.25 13.86
N VAL A 310 4.28 -14.42 13.88
CA VAL A 310 2.94 -14.70 13.34
C VAL A 310 2.61 -13.82 12.11
N VAL A 311 3.30 -12.70 11.89
CA VAL A 311 3.08 -11.72 10.80
C VAL A 311 4.13 -11.91 9.69
N ALA A 312 4.35 -13.17 9.31
CA ALA A 312 4.99 -13.51 8.05
C ALA A 312 4.27 -14.69 7.38
N HIS A 313 2.96 -14.59 7.19
CA HIS A 313 2.21 -15.50 6.31
C HIS A 313 1.15 -14.73 5.52
N ARG A 314 1.38 -14.52 4.22
CA ARG A 314 0.29 -14.27 3.27
C ARG A 314 -0.33 -15.62 2.92
N GLY A 315 -1.63 -15.77 3.15
CA GLY A 315 -2.49 -16.77 2.51
C GLY A 315 -2.55 -18.15 3.16
N TRP A 316 -3.17 -18.27 4.34
CA TRP A 316 -3.74 -19.54 4.82
C TRP A 316 -5.19 -19.29 5.24
N PRO A 317 -6.17 -20.15 4.87
CA PRO A 317 -7.55 -20.05 5.37
C PRO A 317 -7.62 -20.27 6.88
N ALA A 318 -8.64 -19.68 7.52
CA ALA A 318 -8.92 -19.91 8.93
C ALA A 318 -9.27 -21.40 9.19
N GLY A 319 -8.57 -22.04 10.13
CA GLY A 319 -8.77 -23.44 10.52
C GLY A 319 -7.50 -24.26 10.71
N TYR A 320 -6.32 -23.73 10.38
CA TYR A 320 -5.07 -24.46 10.54
C TYR A 320 -4.32 -24.04 11.80
N ARG A 321 -4.57 -24.75 12.91
CA ARG A 321 -3.48 -25.03 13.85
C ARG A 321 -3.73 -26.21 14.78
N ASP A 322 -2.58 -26.76 15.16
CA ASP A 322 -2.24 -27.59 16.33
C ASP A 322 -2.43 -29.09 16.17
N ASP A 323 -1.35 -29.80 15.81
CA ASP A 323 -1.04 -31.20 16.21
C ASP A 323 0.31 -31.73 15.64
N ALA A 324 1.38 -30.92 15.64
CA ALA A 324 2.72 -31.46 15.31
C ALA A 324 3.59 -31.50 16.59
N PRO A 325 3.96 -32.71 17.08
CA PRO A 325 4.79 -32.81 18.28
C PRO A 325 6.23 -32.32 17.99
N PRO A 326 6.95 -31.82 19.01
CA PRO A 326 8.29 -31.28 18.83
C PRO A 326 9.26 -32.41 18.46
N VAL A 327 9.95 -32.27 17.33
CA VAL A 327 10.99 -33.21 16.90
C VAL A 327 12.24 -32.99 17.75
N THR A 328 12.44 -33.87 18.74
CA THR A 328 13.73 -34.06 19.41
C THR A 328 14.51 -35.15 18.68
N GLY A 329 15.71 -34.86 18.17
CA GLY A 329 16.61 -35.88 17.64
C GLY A 329 17.83 -35.32 16.90
N ASP A 330 19.01 -35.70 17.37
CA ASP A 330 20.34 -35.31 16.90
C ASP A 330 20.57 -35.52 15.38
N ARG A 331 21.32 -34.59 14.76
CA ARG A 331 21.81 -34.68 13.38
C ARG A 331 23.09 -35.53 13.29
N PRO A 332 23.20 -36.49 12.35
CA PRO A 332 24.49 -37.01 11.91
C PRO A 332 25.13 -36.10 10.84
N ALA A 333 26.46 -36.19 10.76
CA ALA A 333 27.38 -35.36 9.97
C ALA A 333 27.23 -35.49 8.43
N PRO A 334 27.75 -34.54 7.63
CA PRO A 334 27.41 -34.37 6.22
C PRO A 334 28.24 -35.29 5.32
N GLY A 335 27.56 -36.13 4.54
CA GLY A 335 28.22 -36.98 3.55
C GLY A 335 27.30 -38.03 2.94
N ALA A 336 26.23 -37.62 2.26
CA ALA A 336 25.55 -38.43 1.25
C ALA A 336 24.61 -37.54 0.42
N THR A 337 24.62 -37.78 -0.89
CA THR A 337 23.75 -37.21 -1.91
C THR A 337 22.28 -37.22 -1.48
N VAL A 338 21.63 -36.05 -1.48
CA VAL A 338 20.20 -35.94 -1.20
C VAL A 338 19.45 -35.80 -2.52
N ASP A 339 18.97 -36.93 -3.03
CA ASP A 339 17.72 -36.96 -3.77
C ASP A 339 16.62 -36.51 -2.80
N SER A 340 16.05 -35.33 -3.04
CA SER A 340 14.88 -34.87 -2.29
C SER A 340 13.66 -34.98 -3.20
N GLU A 341 12.87 -36.03 -3.00
CA GLU A 341 11.52 -36.06 -3.54
C GLU A 341 10.68 -34.96 -2.86
N PRO A 342 9.97 -34.13 -3.63
CA PRO A 342 9.04 -33.16 -3.07
C PRO A 342 7.83 -33.88 -2.47
N ALA A 343 7.42 -33.41 -1.29
CA ALA A 343 6.25 -33.89 -0.57
C ALA A 343 5.01 -33.93 -1.50
N ALA A 344 4.41 -35.12 -1.60
CA ALA A 344 3.30 -35.40 -2.49
C ALA A 344 2.11 -34.46 -2.25
N VAL A 345 1.83 -33.61 -3.24
CA VAL A 345 0.54 -32.96 -3.39
C VAL A 345 -0.41 -34.00 -3.99
N SER A 346 -1.41 -34.41 -3.21
CA SER A 346 -2.41 -35.39 -3.63
C SER A 346 -3.37 -34.77 -4.66
N GLY A 347 -3.01 -34.91 -5.93
CA GLY A 347 -3.84 -34.62 -7.10
C GLY A 347 -3.00 -34.69 -8.36
N ALA A 348 -3.09 -35.80 -9.11
CA ALA A 348 -2.22 -36.14 -10.23
C ALA A 348 -2.44 -35.26 -11.48
N GLY A 349 -1.95 -34.01 -11.45
CA GLY A 349 -1.77 -33.16 -12.64
C GLY A 349 -0.38 -33.36 -13.27
N GLN A 350 -0.25 -33.11 -14.58
CA GLN A 350 1.04 -33.19 -15.28
C GLN A 350 1.93 -31.99 -14.90
N HIS A 351 3.25 -32.19 -14.79
CA HIS A 351 4.21 -31.11 -14.59
C HIS A 351 4.90 -30.74 -15.91
N HIS A 352 4.77 -29.47 -16.29
CA HIS A 352 5.35 -28.87 -17.50
C HIS A 352 6.51 -27.92 -17.15
N HIS A 353 7.43 -27.72 -18.10
CA HIS A 353 8.49 -26.73 -17.97
C HIS A 353 8.51 -25.82 -19.21
N LEU A 354 8.29 -24.53 -19.01
CA LEU A 354 8.29 -23.50 -20.04
C LEU A 354 9.52 -22.60 -19.90
N CYS A 355 10.57 -22.90 -20.68
CA CYS A 355 11.81 -22.12 -20.69
C CYS A 355 11.62 -20.75 -21.37
N ALA A 356 12.44 -19.76 -21.00
CA ALA A 356 12.39 -18.43 -21.61
C ALA A 356 13.28 -18.37 -22.85
N SER A 357 12.70 -18.01 -23.99
CA SER A 357 13.36 -17.94 -25.31
C SER A 357 12.60 -16.97 -26.21
N ASP A 358 13.18 -16.59 -27.35
CA ASP A 358 12.51 -15.81 -28.39
C ASP A 358 11.24 -16.49 -28.96
N LYS A 359 11.04 -17.80 -28.70
CA LYS A 359 9.86 -18.56 -29.17
C LYS A 359 8.75 -18.67 -28.14
N THR A 360 9.05 -18.44 -26.86
CA THR A 360 8.15 -18.69 -25.73
C THR A 360 7.72 -17.42 -25.02
N ILE A 361 8.22 -16.27 -25.46
CA ILE A 361 7.89 -14.97 -24.89
C ILE A 361 7.24 -14.06 -25.93
N HIS A 362 6.55 -13.06 -25.42
CA HIS A 362 6.20 -11.84 -26.14
C HIS A 362 6.61 -10.65 -25.27
N TRP A 363 6.85 -9.48 -25.87
CA TRP A 363 7.48 -8.36 -25.17
C TRP A 363 6.63 -7.11 -25.22
N GLY A 364 6.11 -6.71 -24.06
CA GLY A 364 5.53 -5.39 -23.83
C GLY A 364 4.06 -5.26 -24.21
N TYR A 365 3.31 -6.36 -24.33
CA TYR A 365 1.87 -6.29 -24.60
C TYR A 365 1.16 -7.58 -24.13
N PHE A 366 -0.17 -7.55 -24.07
CA PHE A 366 -1.02 -8.72 -24.02
C PHE A 366 -1.93 -8.75 -25.25
N SER A 367 -2.21 -9.94 -25.78
CA SER A 367 -3.21 -10.09 -26.83
C SER A 367 -3.85 -11.47 -26.81
N GLN A 368 -5.18 -11.51 -26.89
CA GLN A 368 -5.93 -12.76 -27.03
C GLN A 368 -5.69 -13.48 -28.37
N SER A 369 -5.06 -12.80 -29.34
CA SER A 369 -4.74 -13.38 -30.66
C SER A 369 -3.40 -14.12 -30.68
N LEU A 370 -2.61 -14.06 -29.60
CA LEU A 370 -1.36 -14.81 -29.52
C LEU A 370 -1.65 -16.32 -29.45
N ALA A 371 -0.95 -17.09 -30.29
CA ALA A 371 -0.99 -18.53 -30.20
C ALA A 371 -0.37 -18.97 -28.85
N PRO A 372 -1.03 -19.87 -28.09
CA PRO A 372 -0.47 -20.35 -26.84
C PRO A 372 0.76 -21.20 -27.12
N VAL A 373 1.80 -21.02 -26.30
CA VAL A 373 3.05 -21.78 -26.37
C VAL A 373 3.01 -23.03 -25.49
N LEU A 374 2.02 -23.13 -24.61
CA LEU A 374 1.74 -24.28 -23.77
C LEU A 374 0.22 -24.42 -23.57
N ARG A 375 -0.27 -25.65 -23.51
CA ARG A 375 -1.66 -25.98 -23.17
C ARG A 375 -1.67 -26.91 -21.97
N VAL A 376 -2.47 -26.60 -20.95
CA VAL A 376 -2.52 -27.32 -19.68
C VAL A 376 -3.95 -27.59 -19.24
N ASN A 377 -4.14 -28.60 -18.40
CA ASN A 377 -5.41 -28.86 -17.74
C ASN A 377 -5.46 -28.19 -16.37
N SER A 378 -6.66 -27.99 -15.82
CA SER A 378 -6.81 -27.56 -14.43
C SER A 378 -6.14 -28.57 -13.49
N GLY A 379 -5.31 -28.09 -12.56
CA GLY A 379 -4.54 -28.93 -11.63
C GLY A 379 -3.11 -29.28 -12.09
N ASP A 380 -2.75 -29.01 -13.34
CA ASP A 380 -1.36 -29.18 -13.81
C ASP A 380 -0.40 -28.21 -13.11
N LEU A 381 0.86 -28.62 -13.00
CA LEU A 381 1.97 -27.79 -12.52
C LEU A 381 2.78 -27.26 -13.71
N VAL A 382 3.24 -26.01 -13.63
CA VAL A 382 4.10 -25.42 -14.65
C VAL A 382 5.25 -24.69 -13.99
N THR A 383 6.48 -25.12 -14.26
CA THR A 383 7.67 -24.30 -14.02
C THR A 383 7.80 -23.33 -15.19
N ILE A 384 7.80 -22.02 -14.93
CA ILE A 384 7.91 -20.98 -15.96
C ILE A 384 9.17 -20.18 -15.70
N GLU A 385 10.08 -20.16 -16.67
CA GLU A 385 11.24 -19.27 -16.64
C GLU A 385 10.84 -17.88 -17.12
N THR A 386 11.34 -16.84 -16.45
CA THR A 386 11.10 -15.44 -16.82
C THR A 386 12.41 -14.67 -16.89
N LEU A 387 12.46 -13.65 -17.75
CA LEU A 387 13.61 -12.75 -17.89
C LEU A 387 13.20 -11.32 -17.54
N THR A 388 14.11 -10.58 -16.90
CA THR A 388 13.94 -9.13 -16.71
C THR A 388 14.24 -8.40 -18.01
N GLN A 389 13.43 -7.41 -18.39
CA GLN A 389 13.70 -6.55 -19.55
C GLN A 389 14.96 -5.70 -19.43
N HIS A 390 15.50 -5.58 -18.20
CA HIS A 390 16.70 -4.79 -17.88
C HIS A 390 18.00 -5.58 -18.00
N ALA A 391 18.00 -6.80 -18.55
CA ALA A 391 19.19 -7.65 -18.55
C ALA A 391 20.37 -7.04 -19.35
N TYR A 392 20.11 -6.19 -20.35
CA TYR A 392 21.18 -5.49 -21.09
C TYR A 392 21.91 -4.41 -20.29
N ASP A 393 21.36 -3.98 -19.15
CA ASP A 393 22.00 -3.01 -18.26
C ASP A 393 23.37 -3.52 -17.75
N ASP A 394 23.55 -4.85 -17.66
CA ASP A 394 24.86 -5.50 -17.63
C ASP A 394 24.82 -6.85 -18.36
N TYR A 395 25.13 -6.82 -19.66
CA TYR A 395 25.23 -7.99 -20.52
C TYR A 395 26.12 -9.10 -19.93
N GLU A 396 27.26 -8.76 -19.32
CA GLU A 396 28.18 -9.78 -18.80
C GLU A 396 27.56 -10.55 -17.63
N ARG A 397 26.70 -9.92 -16.82
CA ARG A 397 26.11 -10.54 -15.63
C ARG A 397 24.81 -11.27 -15.91
N MET A 398 23.97 -10.70 -16.77
CA MET A 398 22.57 -11.13 -16.90
C MET A 398 22.24 -11.81 -18.24
N ILE A 399 23.15 -11.81 -19.22
CA ILE A 399 22.90 -12.40 -20.56
C ILE A 399 24.01 -13.37 -20.99
N LYS A 400 25.27 -12.97 -20.89
CA LYS A 400 26.41 -13.72 -21.46
C LYS A 400 26.47 -15.17 -20.96
N GLY A 401 26.42 -16.13 -21.88
CA GLY A 401 26.45 -17.57 -21.61
C GLY A 401 25.08 -18.17 -21.30
N ASP A 402 24.03 -17.36 -21.16
CA ASP A 402 22.66 -17.82 -20.91
C ASP A 402 21.92 -17.94 -22.23
N SER A 403 21.77 -19.16 -22.74
CA SER A 403 21.15 -19.41 -24.05
C SER A 403 19.72 -18.85 -24.20
N GLY A 404 18.93 -18.81 -23.13
CA GLY A 404 17.57 -18.27 -23.15
C GLY A 404 17.58 -16.74 -23.22
N ALA A 405 18.41 -16.10 -22.38
CA ALA A 405 18.60 -14.66 -22.42
C ALA A 405 19.24 -14.20 -23.73
N GLU A 406 20.29 -14.87 -24.21
CA GLU A 406 20.93 -14.57 -25.49
C GLU A 406 19.95 -14.70 -26.65
N SER A 407 19.09 -15.73 -26.65
CA SER A 407 18.02 -15.88 -27.64
C SER A 407 17.05 -14.69 -27.64
N VAL A 408 16.55 -14.26 -26.47
CA VAL A 408 15.57 -13.16 -26.36
C VAL A 408 16.18 -11.80 -26.68
N PHE A 409 17.40 -11.56 -26.19
CA PHE A 409 18.06 -10.27 -26.28
C PHE A 409 18.88 -10.08 -27.57
N HIS A 410 19.10 -11.13 -28.37
CA HIS A 410 19.87 -11.04 -29.61
C HIS A 410 19.42 -9.87 -30.49
N TRP A 411 20.34 -8.93 -30.71
CA TRP A 411 20.16 -7.74 -31.52
C TRP A 411 21.49 -7.34 -32.17
N THR A 412 21.54 -7.45 -33.49
CA THR A 412 22.62 -6.97 -34.37
C THR A 412 22.03 -6.01 -35.41
N PRO A 413 22.86 -5.30 -36.20
CA PRO A 413 22.35 -4.46 -37.28
C PRO A 413 21.48 -5.22 -38.30
N GLU A 414 21.73 -6.51 -38.49
CA GLU A 414 21.04 -7.35 -39.48
C GLU A 414 19.80 -8.04 -38.90
N ARG A 415 19.77 -8.30 -37.59
CA ARG A 415 18.72 -9.13 -36.99
C ARG A 415 18.46 -8.79 -35.53
N LYS A 416 17.18 -8.79 -35.19
CA LYS A 416 16.68 -8.75 -33.81
C LYS A 416 15.71 -9.90 -33.61
N ASN A 417 15.99 -10.81 -32.67
CA ASN A 417 15.18 -12.03 -32.51
C ASN A 417 13.75 -11.72 -32.07
N VAL A 418 13.63 -10.85 -31.06
CA VAL A 418 12.35 -10.32 -30.59
C VAL A 418 12.26 -8.87 -31.01
N ASP A 419 11.77 -8.66 -32.23
CA ASP A 419 11.72 -7.34 -32.86
C ASP A 419 10.71 -6.41 -32.19
N ARG A 420 9.45 -6.82 -32.14
CA ARG A 420 8.37 -6.07 -31.49
C ARG A 420 8.56 -6.04 -29.98
N ARG A 421 8.69 -4.82 -29.42
CA ARG A 421 8.71 -4.58 -27.98
C ARG A 421 7.74 -3.43 -27.66
N GLY A 422 6.54 -3.80 -27.20
CA GLY A 422 5.43 -2.88 -26.94
C GLY A 422 4.22 -3.08 -27.85
N ALA A 423 3.10 -2.51 -27.42
CA ALA A 423 1.81 -2.51 -28.12
C ALA A 423 1.69 -1.44 -29.22
N GLY A 424 2.73 -0.59 -29.42
CA GLY A 424 2.72 0.48 -30.41
C GLY A 424 2.83 -0.01 -31.86
N PRO A 425 2.91 0.92 -32.83
CA PRO A 425 3.06 0.59 -34.25
C PRO A 425 4.32 -0.24 -34.55
N SER A 426 4.24 -1.15 -35.53
CA SER A 426 5.39 -1.99 -35.94
C SER A 426 6.44 -1.22 -36.74
N ASP A 427 6.03 -0.18 -37.44
CA ASP A 427 6.85 0.67 -38.32
C ASP A 427 7.49 1.84 -37.57
N ALA A 428 7.32 1.92 -36.24
CA ALA A 428 7.83 2.99 -35.39
C ALA A 428 7.39 4.40 -35.84
N SER A 429 6.18 4.53 -36.36
CA SER A 429 5.67 5.76 -36.99
C SER A 429 5.50 6.97 -36.06
N ILE A 430 5.53 6.81 -34.74
CA ILE A 430 5.27 7.87 -33.76
C ILE A 430 6.59 8.49 -33.29
N TYR A 431 7.49 7.70 -32.68
CA TYR A 431 8.75 8.19 -32.11
C TYR A 431 10.00 7.68 -32.83
N GLY A 432 9.89 6.74 -33.76
CA GLY A 432 11.05 6.19 -34.48
C GLY A 432 11.98 5.32 -33.62
N ARG A 433 11.49 4.79 -32.49
CA ARG A 433 12.28 4.00 -31.52
C ARG A 433 12.50 2.53 -31.90
N GLY A 434 11.77 2.05 -32.90
CA GLY A 434 11.69 0.64 -33.27
C GLY A 434 10.31 0.02 -33.05
N SER A 435 10.12 -1.20 -33.55
CA SER A 435 8.85 -1.92 -33.56
C SER A 435 8.22 -2.03 -32.16
N GLY A 436 6.97 -1.59 -32.02
CA GLY A 436 6.22 -1.55 -30.76
C GLY A 436 6.47 -0.30 -29.90
N GLU A 437 7.49 0.51 -30.25
CA GLU A 437 7.85 1.80 -29.63
C GLU A 437 8.08 1.81 -28.11
N GLY A 438 8.21 0.65 -27.48
CA GLY A 438 8.34 0.56 -26.03
C GLY A 438 7.05 0.88 -25.28
N PHE A 439 5.89 0.83 -25.95
CA PHE A 439 4.59 1.01 -25.30
C PHE A 439 4.21 -0.25 -24.53
N GLY A 440 4.81 -0.39 -23.35
CA GLY A 440 4.87 -1.63 -22.60
C GLY A 440 6.24 -2.28 -22.75
N VAL A 441 6.82 -2.73 -21.63
CA VAL A 441 8.27 -3.00 -21.54
C VAL A 441 8.62 -4.39 -21.00
N HIS A 442 7.66 -5.14 -20.49
CA HIS A 442 7.92 -6.41 -19.81
C HIS A 442 8.06 -7.57 -20.79
N ILE A 443 9.00 -8.48 -20.54
CA ILE A 443 9.06 -9.77 -21.21
C ILE A 443 8.03 -10.69 -20.52
N CYS A 444 7.09 -11.22 -21.29
CA CYS A 444 6.01 -12.07 -20.81
C CYS A 444 6.17 -13.48 -21.39
N THR A 445 6.56 -14.46 -20.56
CA THR A 445 6.61 -15.88 -20.96
C THR A 445 5.19 -16.44 -21.05
N GLY A 446 4.85 -17.04 -22.19
CA GLY A 446 3.49 -17.48 -22.52
C GLY A 446 3.05 -17.01 -23.92
N PRO A 447 1.74 -17.12 -24.24
CA PRO A 447 0.64 -17.48 -23.34
C PRO A 447 0.54 -18.96 -23.00
N VAL A 448 0.06 -19.27 -21.80
CA VAL A 448 -0.37 -20.62 -21.40
C VAL A 448 -1.89 -20.71 -21.52
N TYR A 449 -2.39 -21.67 -22.30
CA TYR A 449 -3.81 -21.92 -22.46
C TYR A 449 -4.28 -22.98 -21.47
N VAL A 450 -5.36 -22.69 -20.75
CA VAL A 450 -5.99 -23.62 -19.80
C VAL A 450 -7.23 -24.23 -20.46
N HIS A 451 -7.27 -25.57 -20.54
CA HIS A 451 -8.41 -26.28 -21.10
C HIS A 451 -9.71 -25.98 -20.32
N ASP A 452 -10.81 -25.93 -21.07
CA ASP A 452 -12.17 -25.68 -20.58
C ASP A 452 -12.45 -24.30 -19.94
N ALA A 453 -11.45 -23.44 -19.80
CA ALA A 453 -11.62 -22.08 -19.29
C ALA A 453 -12.49 -21.22 -20.23
N ARG A 454 -13.51 -20.55 -19.68
CA ARG A 454 -14.45 -19.69 -20.43
C ARG A 454 -14.45 -18.25 -19.90
N PRO A 455 -14.80 -17.26 -20.76
CA PRO A 455 -14.99 -15.90 -20.29
C PRO A 455 -16.05 -15.81 -19.18
N GLY A 456 -15.63 -15.37 -17.99
CA GLY A 456 -16.47 -15.32 -16.79
C GLY A 456 -15.98 -16.23 -15.67
N ASP A 457 -15.14 -17.22 -15.98
CA ASP A 457 -14.51 -18.07 -14.99
C ASP A 457 -13.39 -17.33 -14.24
N VAL A 458 -12.95 -17.92 -13.12
CA VAL A 458 -11.79 -17.47 -12.34
C VAL A 458 -10.67 -18.50 -12.49
N LEU A 459 -9.47 -18.04 -12.84
CA LEU A 459 -8.28 -18.88 -12.84
C LEU A 459 -7.50 -18.69 -11.53
N GLU A 460 -7.38 -19.75 -10.75
CA GLU A 460 -6.47 -19.80 -9.61
C GLU A 460 -5.06 -20.13 -10.10
N VAL A 461 -4.08 -19.27 -9.80
CA VAL A 461 -2.66 -19.52 -10.06
C VAL A 461 -1.92 -19.50 -8.73
N ARG A 462 -1.51 -20.68 -8.26
CA ARG A 462 -0.74 -20.81 -7.02
C ARG A 462 0.75 -20.75 -7.35
N ILE A 463 1.44 -19.73 -6.85
CA ILE A 463 2.90 -19.65 -6.92
C ILE A 463 3.45 -20.54 -5.79
N ILE A 464 3.91 -21.74 -6.15
CA ILE A 464 4.38 -22.74 -5.19
C ILE A 464 5.82 -22.47 -4.76
N ASP A 465 6.67 -22.08 -5.70
CA ASP A 465 8.08 -21.79 -5.46
C ASP A 465 8.58 -20.69 -6.42
N VAL A 466 9.65 -19.98 -6.01
CA VAL A 466 10.32 -18.96 -6.82
C VAL A 466 11.82 -19.06 -6.60
N LEU A 467 12.54 -19.35 -7.68
CA LEU A 467 14.00 -19.41 -7.67
C LEU A 467 14.58 -18.31 -8.56
N PRO A 468 15.64 -17.61 -8.11
CA PRO A 468 16.32 -16.65 -8.96
C PRO A 468 17.08 -17.36 -10.08
N ARG A 469 17.10 -16.74 -11.26
CA ARG A 469 17.91 -17.21 -12.40
C ARG A 469 19.39 -16.86 -12.15
N LEU A 470 20.24 -17.88 -12.10
CA LEU A 470 21.68 -17.72 -11.89
C LEU A 470 22.35 -17.08 -13.12
N SER A 471 23.43 -16.33 -12.89
CA SER A 471 24.31 -15.89 -13.96
C SER A 471 24.96 -17.09 -14.63
N ALA A 472 24.85 -17.18 -15.95
CA ALA A 472 25.49 -18.23 -16.74
C ALA A 472 26.95 -17.90 -17.11
N ASN A 473 27.42 -16.68 -16.83
CA ASN A 473 28.79 -16.30 -17.07
C ASN A 473 29.70 -16.96 -16.02
N ALA A 474 30.69 -17.73 -16.48
CA ALA A 474 31.64 -18.43 -15.61
C ALA A 474 32.35 -17.52 -14.59
N LYS A 475 32.54 -16.22 -14.91
CA LYS A 475 33.12 -15.23 -13.97
C LYS A 475 32.26 -15.02 -12.72
N PHE A 476 30.97 -15.32 -12.80
CA PHE A 476 29.99 -15.06 -11.75
C PHE A 476 29.19 -16.31 -11.39
N ALA A 477 29.80 -17.50 -11.55
CA ALA A 477 29.14 -18.77 -11.25
C ALA A 477 28.51 -18.79 -9.84
N GLY A 478 27.26 -19.24 -9.77
CA GLY A 478 26.49 -19.31 -8.52
C GLY A 478 25.95 -17.97 -8.00
N ARG A 479 26.17 -16.85 -8.71
CA ARG A 479 25.70 -15.52 -8.33
C ARG A 479 24.47 -15.13 -9.14
N VAL A 480 23.67 -14.23 -8.58
CA VAL A 480 22.45 -13.70 -9.19
C VAL A 480 22.57 -12.19 -9.23
N PHE A 481 22.14 -11.58 -10.33
CA PHE A 481 22.15 -10.12 -10.48
C PHE A 481 20.81 -9.58 -10.93
N GLY A 482 20.58 -8.31 -10.64
CA GLY A 482 19.44 -7.56 -11.12
C GLY A 482 19.79 -6.10 -11.33
N SER A 483 18.92 -5.39 -12.04
CA SER A 483 19.02 -3.96 -12.27
C SER A 483 17.86 -3.24 -11.62
N ASN A 484 18.15 -2.10 -11.00
CA ASN A 484 17.17 -1.10 -10.64
C ASN A 484 17.49 0.18 -11.41
N ALA A 485 16.56 0.63 -12.25
CA ALA A 485 16.69 1.86 -13.01
C ALA A 485 15.81 2.95 -12.39
N ALA A 486 16.43 4.05 -11.96
CA ALA A 486 15.78 5.30 -11.61
C ALA A 486 15.54 6.08 -12.91
N THR A 487 14.32 6.04 -13.43
CA THR A 487 14.00 6.37 -14.84
C THR A 487 13.08 7.57 -15.00
N TRP A 488 12.90 8.01 -16.25
CA TRP A 488 12.07 9.17 -16.61
C TRP A 488 10.57 9.03 -16.30
N TRP A 489 10.06 7.80 -16.23
CA TRP A 489 8.69 7.52 -15.79
C TRP A 489 8.57 7.35 -14.27
N GLY A 490 9.69 7.41 -13.54
CA GLY A 490 9.70 7.30 -12.09
C GLY A 490 9.06 8.52 -11.43
N PHE A 491 8.29 8.29 -10.37
CA PHE A 491 7.65 9.34 -9.58
C PHE A 491 8.63 10.43 -9.07
N HIS A 492 9.89 10.05 -8.87
CA HIS A 492 10.95 10.92 -8.37
C HIS A 492 11.60 11.81 -9.45
N TYR A 493 11.34 11.60 -10.74
CA TYR A 493 12.14 12.16 -11.84
C TYR A 493 12.12 13.69 -11.90
N SER A 494 11.00 14.33 -11.56
CA SER A 494 10.87 15.80 -11.47
C SER A 494 11.44 16.39 -10.18
N GLU A 495 11.71 15.56 -9.17
CA GLU A 495 12.05 15.96 -7.80
C GLU A 495 13.52 15.70 -7.44
N LEU A 496 14.37 15.45 -8.43
CA LEU A 496 15.80 15.24 -8.21
C LEU A 496 16.39 16.48 -7.51
N LEU A 497 17.22 16.29 -6.49
CA LEU A 497 17.80 17.41 -5.71
C LEU A 497 19.16 17.87 -6.23
N THR A 498 19.96 16.94 -6.77
CA THR A 498 21.33 17.20 -7.24
C THR A 498 21.41 17.33 -8.76
N GLU A 499 22.42 18.03 -9.27
CA GLU A 499 22.71 18.11 -10.72
C GLU A 499 23.47 16.88 -11.25
N PRO A 500 23.38 16.57 -12.55
CA PRO A 500 22.50 17.18 -13.54
C PRO A 500 21.05 16.71 -13.37
N LYS A 501 20.11 17.63 -13.65
CA LYS A 501 18.68 17.34 -13.81
C LYS A 501 18.23 17.70 -15.23
N PRO A 502 17.41 16.88 -15.90
CA PRO A 502 17.00 15.53 -15.48
C PRO A 502 18.13 14.50 -15.68
N ARG A 503 18.03 13.33 -15.04
CA ARG A 503 18.92 12.19 -15.28
C ARG A 503 18.25 10.87 -14.95
N GLU A 504 18.75 9.79 -15.55
CA GLU A 504 18.41 8.42 -15.18
C GLU A 504 19.64 7.71 -14.62
N VAL A 505 19.44 6.83 -13.65
CA VAL A 505 20.53 6.11 -12.98
C VAL A 505 20.19 4.64 -12.88
N VAL A 506 21.06 3.80 -13.43
CA VAL A 506 20.97 2.35 -13.30
C VAL A 506 21.86 1.90 -12.15
N THR A 507 21.32 1.10 -11.24
CA THR A 507 22.06 0.47 -10.13
C THR A 507 21.98 -1.04 -10.28
N ILE A 508 23.14 -1.69 -10.40
CA ILE A 508 23.26 -3.14 -10.47
C ILE A 508 23.35 -3.69 -9.06
N TYR A 509 22.54 -4.70 -8.77
CA TYR A 509 22.52 -5.43 -7.51
C TYR A 509 22.98 -6.87 -7.71
N GLU A 510 23.66 -7.40 -6.71
CA GLU A 510 23.87 -8.83 -6.55
C GLU A 510 22.98 -9.35 -5.42
N ILE A 511 22.40 -10.52 -5.65
CA ILE A 511 21.58 -11.23 -4.67
C ILE A 511 22.41 -12.37 -4.07
N ASP A 512 22.60 -12.31 -2.76
CA ASP A 512 23.22 -13.37 -1.99
C ASP A 512 22.17 -14.44 -1.63
N CYS A 513 22.28 -15.59 -2.28
CA CYS A 513 21.43 -16.76 -2.08
C CYS A 513 22.05 -17.79 -1.11
N SER A 514 23.22 -17.51 -0.52
CA SER A 514 24.00 -18.53 0.20
C SER A 514 23.48 -18.88 1.59
N HIS A 515 22.49 -18.17 2.14
CA HIS A 515 22.02 -18.35 3.52
C HIS A 515 20.51 -18.59 3.58
N GLY A 516 20.13 -19.84 3.89
CA GLY A 516 18.76 -20.24 4.19
C GLY A 516 18.10 -19.27 5.18
N HIS A 517 16.90 -18.81 4.84
CA HIS A 517 16.11 -17.80 5.55
C HIS A 517 16.82 -16.46 5.80
N GLY A 518 17.37 -15.85 4.75
CA GLY A 518 17.88 -14.47 4.83
C GLY A 518 18.49 -13.91 3.55
N ALA A 519 17.92 -14.21 2.37
CA ALA A 519 18.44 -13.67 1.12
C ALA A 519 18.48 -12.13 1.15
N SER A 520 19.64 -11.58 0.85
CA SER A 520 19.87 -10.14 0.84
C SER A 520 20.54 -9.71 -0.45
N ALA A 521 20.18 -8.53 -0.94
CA ALA A 521 20.83 -7.89 -2.06
C ALA A 521 21.76 -6.80 -1.57
N HIS A 522 22.84 -6.58 -2.30
CA HIS A 522 23.75 -5.46 -2.10
C HIS A 522 24.09 -4.84 -3.45
N ALA A 523 24.32 -3.53 -3.46
CA ALA A 523 24.63 -2.81 -4.69
C ALA A 523 26.08 -3.09 -5.11
N VAL A 524 26.28 -3.36 -6.40
CA VAL A 524 27.60 -3.63 -7.01
C VAL A 524 28.20 -2.34 -7.53
N TYR A 525 27.44 -1.60 -8.32
CA TYR A 525 27.77 -0.27 -8.85
C TYR A 525 26.50 0.42 -9.34
N ASN A 526 26.58 1.72 -9.56
CA ASN A 526 25.61 2.43 -10.39
C ASN A 526 26.30 3.20 -11.51
N TYR A 527 25.53 3.59 -12.52
CA TYR A 527 25.97 4.50 -13.56
C TYR A 527 24.81 5.38 -13.98
N ARG A 528 25.12 6.58 -14.45
CA ARG A 528 24.13 7.45 -15.09
C ARG A 528 23.93 6.98 -16.52
N TRP A 529 22.68 6.88 -16.95
CA TRP A 529 22.38 6.65 -18.36
C TRP A 529 22.98 7.77 -19.21
N THR A 530 23.72 7.40 -20.25
CA THR A 530 24.16 8.28 -21.32
C THR A 530 23.45 7.87 -22.60
N PRO A 531 23.30 8.76 -23.61
CA PRO A 531 22.61 8.38 -24.85
C PRO A 531 23.21 7.12 -25.47
N GLN A 532 22.39 6.08 -25.61
CA GLN A 532 22.81 4.80 -26.18
C GLN A 532 22.38 4.72 -27.64
N ARG A 533 23.24 4.18 -28.51
CA ARG A 533 22.88 3.87 -29.90
C ARG A 533 22.61 2.39 -30.01
N ASP A 534 21.40 2.02 -30.41
CA ASP A 534 21.05 0.63 -30.64
C ASP A 534 21.74 0.08 -31.92
N PRO A 535 21.77 -1.26 -32.11
CA PRO A 535 22.35 -1.87 -33.31
C PRO A 535 21.66 -1.48 -34.63
N SER A 536 20.41 -0.99 -34.57
CA SER A 536 19.67 -0.47 -35.73
C SER A 536 20.00 0.99 -36.04
N GLY A 537 20.85 1.63 -35.24
CA GLY A 537 21.34 2.99 -35.43
C GLY A 537 20.51 4.07 -34.74
N VAL A 538 19.43 3.73 -34.03
CA VAL A 538 18.59 4.68 -33.29
C VAL A 538 19.30 5.12 -32.01
N VAL A 539 19.22 6.41 -31.69
CA VAL A 539 19.80 6.96 -30.45
C VAL A 539 18.71 7.13 -29.42
N HIS A 540 18.97 6.66 -28.20
CA HIS A 540 18.08 6.67 -27.06
C HIS A 540 18.67 7.57 -25.95
N PRO A 541 18.30 8.87 -25.92
CA PRO A 541 18.79 9.81 -24.90
C PRO A 541 18.38 9.43 -23.48
N THR A 542 17.24 8.75 -23.37
CA THR A 542 16.68 8.19 -22.14
C THR A 542 16.40 6.70 -22.34
N ILE A 543 16.03 5.99 -21.28
CA ILE A 543 15.57 4.60 -21.34
C ILE A 543 14.15 4.57 -21.93
N ASP A 544 14.02 4.83 -23.23
CA ASP A 544 12.71 5.02 -23.89
C ASP A 544 12.27 3.81 -24.73
N TYR A 545 13.11 2.79 -24.82
CA TYR A 545 12.84 1.52 -25.47
C TYR A 545 13.46 0.37 -24.66
N PRO A 546 12.77 -0.78 -24.47
CA PRO A 546 13.26 -1.84 -23.59
C PRO A 546 14.38 -2.67 -24.24
N GLY A 547 15.33 -3.13 -23.43
CA GLY A 547 16.40 -4.04 -23.85
C GLY A 547 17.38 -3.44 -24.86
N ILE A 548 17.68 -2.14 -24.74
CA ILE A 548 18.74 -1.47 -25.51
C ILE A 548 20.10 -1.96 -24.99
N PRO A 549 21.01 -2.45 -25.85
CA PRO A 549 22.37 -2.76 -25.44
C PRO A 549 23.11 -1.52 -24.93
N VAL A 550 23.66 -1.59 -23.73
CA VAL A 550 24.43 -0.49 -23.13
C VAL A 550 25.89 -0.59 -23.57
N ASP A 551 26.41 0.45 -24.21
CA ASP A 551 27.83 0.63 -24.48
C ASP A 551 28.56 1.02 -23.18
N ARG A 552 29.27 0.05 -22.59
CA ARG A 552 30.04 0.27 -21.36
C ARG A 552 31.12 1.35 -21.51
N GLY A 553 31.63 1.61 -22.72
CA GLY A 553 32.60 2.68 -22.96
C GLY A 553 32.01 4.09 -22.84
N SER A 554 30.68 4.21 -22.91
CA SER A 554 29.95 5.49 -22.86
C SER A 554 29.48 5.89 -21.46
N ILE A 555 29.62 5.01 -20.48
CA ILE A 555 29.15 5.21 -19.10
C ILE A 555 30.33 5.28 -18.12
N VAL A 556 30.07 5.82 -16.94
CA VAL A 556 31.03 5.83 -15.82
C VAL A 556 30.42 5.06 -14.66
N GLU A 557 31.02 3.91 -14.34
CA GLU A 557 30.61 3.10 -13.20
C GLU A 557 31.12 3.72 -11.91
N ASN A 558 30.22 3.88 -10.95
CA ASN A 558 30.50 4.30 -9.59
C ASN A 558 30.29 3.11 -8.66
N HIS A 559 31.39 2.58 -8.14
CA HIS A 559 31.42 1.48 -7.18
C HIS A 559 31.25 2.01 -5.75
N ASP A 560 31.18 1.11 -4.76
CA ASP A 560 30.97 1.45 -3.34
C ASP A 560 29.65 2.20 -3.04
N VAL A 561 28.66 2.10 -3.94
CA VAL A 561 27.31 2.64 -3.73
C VAL A 561 26.56 1.84 -2.69
N LEU A 562 25.77 2.52 -1.85
CA LEU A 562 25.01 1.89 -0.77
C LEU A 562 25.87 0.93 0.10
N LYS A 563 27.14 1.31 0.33
CA LYS A 563 28.09 0.47 1.06
C LYS A 563 27.54 0.07 2.43
N ASN A 564 27.68 -1.22 2.75
CA ASN A 564 27.21 -1.84 3.99
C ASN A 564 25.68 -1.86 4.16
N VAL A 565 24.90 -1.50 3.15
CA VAL A 565 23.44 -1.66 3.17
C VAL A 565 23.10 -3.08 2.69
N LYS A 566 22.36 -3.82 3.52
CA LYS A 566 21.75 -5.10 3.15
C LYS A 566 20.28 -4.90 2.86
N ILE A 567 19.87 -5.20 1.63
CA ILE A 567 18.48 -5.04 1.19
C ILE A 567 17.79 -6.40 1.29
N PRO A 568 16.70 -6.55 2.06
CA PRO A 568 15.95 -7.80 2.11
C PRO A 568 15.39 -8.17 0.73
N VAL A 569 15.66 -9.40 0.28
CA VAL A 569 15.17 -9.89 -1.01
C VAL A 569 13.72 -10.32 -0.86
N ARG A 570 12.87 -9.89 -1.80
CA ARG A 570 11.44 -10.23 -1.87
C ARG A 570 11.10 -10.66 -3.29
N PRO A 571 11.42 -11.91 -3.69
CA PRO A 571 11.15 -12.38 -5.05
C PRO A 571 9.63 -12.35 -5.30
N HIS A 572 9.22 -11.75 -6.40
CA HIS A 572 7.84 -11.72 -6.86
C HIS A 572 7.82 -11.46 -8.36
N PHE A 573 6.76 -11.89 -9.03
CA PHE A 573 6.51 -11.54 -10.42
C PHE A 573 5.73 -10.23 -10.48
N GLY A 574 6.34 -9.18 -11.04
CA GLY A 574 5.69 -7.88 -11.16
C GLY A 574 4.48 -7.90 -12.10
N VAL A 575 4.44 -8.83 -13.06
CA VAL A 575 3.37 -8.97 -14.04
C VAL A 575 2.99 -10.45 -14.19
N ILE A 576 1.75 -10.77 -13.83
CA ILE A 576 1.06 -12.01 -14.16
C ILE A 576 -0.35 -11.61 -14.58
N ALA A 577 -0.80 -12.03 -15.77
CA ALA A 577 -2.11 -11.66 -16.27
C ALA A 577 -2.70 -12.73 -17.20
N VAL A 578 -4.02 -12.69 -17.32
CA VAL A 578 -4.76 -13.36 -18.39
C VAL A 578 -5.00 -12.33 -19.49
N ALA A 579 -4.81 -12.74 -20.76
CA ALA A 579 -5.04 -11.84 -21.88
C ALA A 579 -6.48 -11.27 -21.83
N PRO A 580 -6.63 -9.94 -21.97
CA PRO A 580 -7.94 -9.30 -21.93
C PRO A 580 -8.79 -9.69 -23.14
N ARG A 581 -10.11 -9.51 -23.04
CA ARG A 581 -11.06 -9.82 -24.13
C ARG A 581 -11.02 -8.79 -25.26
N GLU A 582 -10.42 -7.63 -24.99
CA GLU A 582 -10.34 -6.51 -25.92
C GLU A 582 -9.47 -6.92 -27.12
N VAL A 583 -9.88 -6.51 -28.31
CA VAL A 583 -9.19 -6.86 -29.56
C VAL A 583 -7.96 -5.96 -29.72
N GLY A 584 -6.86 -6.54 -30.20
CA GLY A 584 -5.60 -5.83 -30.39
C GLY A 584 -4.55 -6.20 -29.35
N MET A 585 -3.55 -5.34 -29.22
CA MET A 585 -2.49 -5.43 -28.22
C MET A 585 -2.78 -4.42 -27.11
N VAL A 586 -2.65 -4.84 -25.86
CA VAL A 586 -2.89 -4.02 -24.65
C VAL A 586 -1.63 -3.92 -23.83
#